data_AF-A0A4C1WX45-F1
#
_entry.id   AF-A0A4C1WX45-F1
#
_cell.length_a   1.000
_cell.length_b   1.000
_cell.length_c   1.000
_cell.angle_alpha   90.00
_cell.angle_beta   90.00
_cell.angle_gamma   90.00
#
_symmetry.space_group_name_H-M   'P 1'
#
loop_
_entity.id
_entity.type
_entity.pdbx_description
1 polymer ?
#
loop_
_entity_poly.entity_id
_entity_poly.type
_entity_poly.pdbx_seq_one_letter_code
_entity_poly.pdbx_strand_id
1 'polypeptide(L)'
;MDTSSSSESDLEVLEFIFNISVPRNIRNRRNPFEMFTDEEFQKRYRFDKNTVIFINEIISPDLAPVSNRKCTLSVLEQLFITLRFYATGTFQIVVGDDINVHKTTVSRVVFKVSKEIAKLARNYIAMPTSRELRE
;
A
#
# COMPACT_ATOMS: atom_id res chain seq x y z
N MET A 1 -14.69 -17.09 53.17
CA MET A 1 -14.28 -15.77 52.63
C MET A 1 -13.80 -16.10 51.24
N ASP A 2 -14.71 -16.00 50.28
CA ASP A 2 -14.60 -16.72 49.01
C ASP A 2 -14.39 -15.69 47.90
N THR A 3 -13.12 -15.40 47.61
CA THR A 3 -12.69 -14.41 46.60
C THR A 3 -12.45 -15.03 45.22
N SER A 4 -12.84 -16.29 45.01
CA SER A 4 -12.49 -17.07 43.81
C SER A 4 -13.51 -16.99 42.67
N SER A 5 -14.71 -16.44 42.91
CA SER A 5 -15.80 -16.43 41.92
C SER A 5 -15.71 -15.32 40.87
N SER A 6 -14.86 -14.30 41.08
CA SER A 6 -14.80 -13.13 40.18
C SER A 6 -13.78 -13.26 39.06
N SER A 7 -12.84 -14.20 39.13
CA SER A 7 -11.75 -14.36 38.17
C SER A 7 -12.07 -15.29 37.00
N GLU A 8 -13.02 -16.21 37.20
CA GLU A 8 -13.42 -17.20 36.19
C GLU A 8 -14.27 -16.55 35.09
N SER A 9 -15.13 -15.61 35.49
CA SER A 9 -15.91 -14.75 34.57
C SER A 9 -15.03 -13.85 33.71
N ASP A 10 -13.96 -13.30 34.27
CA ASP A 10 -13.06 -12.39 33.56
C ASP A 10 -12.25 -13.13 32.49
N LEU A 11 -11.87 -14.38 32.77
CA LEU A 11 -11.16 -15.23 31.82
C LEU A 11 -12.06 -15.63 30.64
N GLU A 12 -13.32 -15.94 30.91
CA GLU A 12 -14.32 -16.28 29.89
C GLU A 12 -14.64 -15.08 28.99
N VAL A 13 -14.70 -13.87 29.56
CA VAL A 13 -14.85 -12.62 28.80
C VAL A 13 -13.62 -12.35 27.92
N LEU A 14 -12.41 -12.59 28.43
CA LEU A 14 -11.18 -12.41 27.64
C LEU A 14 -11.07 -13.44 26.51
N GLU A 15 -11.43 -14.70 26.76
CA GLU A 15 -11.48 -15.74 25.75
C GLU A 15 -12.53 -15.44 24.67
N PHE A 16 -13.69 -14.90 25.07
CA PHE A 16 -14.73 -14.43 24.16
C PHE A 16 -14.25 -13.25 23.30
N ILE A 17 -13.58 -12.27 23.89
CA ILE A 17 -12.98 -11.13 23.16
C ILE A 17 -11.89 -11.61 22.19
N PHE A 18 -11.07 -12.57 22.58
CA PHE A 18 -10.01 -13.12 21.73
C PHE A 18 -10.58 -13.93 20.54
N ASN A 19 -11.70 -14.62 20.77
CA ASN A 19 -12.38 -15.43 19.76
C ASN A 19 -13.37 -14.63 18.87
N ILE A 20 -13.64 -13.36 19.18
CA ILE A 20 -14.36 -12.47 18.26
C ILE A 20 -13.46 -12.16 17.06
N SER A 21 -13.75 -12.82 15.93
CA SER A 21 -13.21 -12.42 14.64
C SER A 21 -13.73 -11.02 14.30
N VAL A 22 -12.90 -9.99 14.54
CA VAL A 22 -13.22 -8.60 14.18
C VAL A 22 -13.48 -8.53 12.68
N PRO A 23 -14.70 -8.20 12.23
CA PRO A 23 -15.00 -8.10 10.81
C PRO A 23 -14.11 -7.03 10.18
N ARG A 24 -13.56 -7.33 9.01
CA ARG A 24 -12.72 -6.38 8.28
C ARG A 24 -13.55 -5.13 7.98
N ASN A 25 -13.16 -3.99 8.52
CA ASN A 25 -13.77 -2.72 8.16
C ASN A 25 -13.39 -2.37 6.71
N ILE A 26 -14.34 -2.55 5.79
CA ILE A 26 -14.18 -2.20 4.38
C ILE A 26 -14.50 -0.72 4.25
N ARG A 27 -13.46 0.11 4.38
CA ARG A 27 -13.57 1.56 4.15
C ARG A 27 -13.55 1.84 2.65
N ASN A 28 -14.38 2.79 2.21
CA ASN A 28 -14.29 3.31 0.85
C ASN A 28 -12.90 3.94 0.67
N ARG A 29 -12.20 3.46 -0.36
CA ARG A 29 -10.86 3.94 -0.71
C ARG A 29 -11.00 5.20 -1.54
N ARG A 30 -10.12 6.16 -1.27
CA ARG A 30 -10.04 7.40 -2.03
C ARG A 30 -9.35 7.12 -3.37
N ASN A 31 -9.86 7.70 -4.45
CA ASN A 31 -9.21 7.66 -5.77
C ASN A 31 -8.50 9.01 -6.03
N PRO A 32 -7.17 9.09 -5.90
CA PRO A 32 -6.40 10.32 -6.12
C PRO A 32 -6.55 10.91 -7.52
N PHE A 33 -6.87 10.10 -8.54
CA PHE A 33 -7.10 10.60 -9.90
C PHE A 33 -8.37 11.42 -10.02
N GLU A 34 -9.41 11.07 -9.28
CA GLU A 34 -10.69 11.78 -9.25
C GLU A 34 -10.65 12.95 -8.25
N MET A 35 -9.91 12.81 -7.16
CA MET A 35 -9.89 13.80 -6.09
C MET A 35 -9.01 15.03 -6.37
N PHE A 36 -8.00 14.89 -7.23
CA PHE A 36 -7.01 15.94 -7.47
C PHE A 36 -6.97 16.34 -8.94
N THR A 37 -6.74 17.62 -9.18
CA THR A 37 -6.32 18.09 -10.51
C THR A 37 -4.94 17.52 -10.87
N ASP A 38 -4.52 17.63 -12.12
CA ASP A 38 -3.23 17.08 -12.56
C ASP A 38 -2.05 17.76 -11.85
N GLU A 39 -2.12 19.08 -11.64
CA GLU A 39 -1.12 19.85 -10.90
C GLU A 39 -1.04 19.45 -9.43
N GLU A 40 -2.20 19.27 -8.78
CA GLU A 40 -2.27 18.84 -7.39
C GLU A 40 -1.77 17.41 -7.21
N PHE A 41 -2.12 16.53 -8.15
CA PHE A 41 -1.66 15.16 -8.19
C PHE A 41 -0.14 15.13 -8.31
N GLN A 42 0.44 15.88 -9.26
CA GLN A 42 1.88 15.95 -9.46
C GLN A 42 2.61 16.49 -8.23
N LYS A 43 2.08 17.53 -7.56
CA LYS A 43 2.68 18.05 -6.31
C LYS A 43 2.69 17.01 -5.18
N ARG A 44 1.65 16.19 -5.07
CA ARG A 44 1.47 15.22 -3.97
C ARG A 44 2.13 13.87 -4.20
N TYR A 45 2.21 13.45 -5.45
CA TYR A 45 2.71 12.13 -5.86
C TYR A 45 4.05 12.20 -6.59
N ARG A 46 4.51 13.38 -7.04
CA ARG A 46 5.72 13.61 -7.84
C ARG A 46 5.74 12.90 -9.20
N PHE A 47 4.57 12.45 -9.65
CA PHE A 47 4.34 11.85 -10.96
C PHE A 47 3.08 12.47 -11.56
N ASP A 48 3.06 12.58 -12.88
CA ASP A 48 1.90 12.90 -13.69
C ASP A 48 0.99 11.67 -13.86
N LYS A 49 -0.33 11.89 -13.99
CA LYS A 49 -1.31 10.82 -14.04
C LYS A 49 -1.06 9.85 -15.20
N ASN A 50 -0.64 10.37 -16.35
CA ASN A 50 -0.29 9.57 -17.52
C ASN A 50 0.89 8.63 -17.27
N THR A 51 1.95 9.10 -16.58
CA THR A 51 3.07 8.23 -16.18
C THR A 51 2.60 7.12 -15.25
N VAL A 52 1.70 7.42 -14.31
CA VAL A 52 1.16 6.40 -13.40
C VAL A 52 0.33 5.36 -14.15
N ILE A 53 -0.47 5.78 -15.14
CA ILE A 53 -1.22 4.85 -16.01
C ILE A 53 -0.25 3.97 -16.80
N PHE A 54 0.79 4.55 -17.39
CA PHE A 54 1.82 3.81 -18.12
C PHE A 54 2.53 2.78 -17.23
N ILE A 55 2.95 3.17 -16.02
CA ILE A 55 3.54 2.25 -15.04
C ILE A 55 2.54 1.14 -14.66
N ASN A 56 1.27 1.49 -14.49
CA ASN A 56 0.21 0.52 -14.20
C ASN A 56 0.08 -0.52 -15.32
N GLU A 57 0.12 -0.12 -16.59
CA GLU A 57 0.04 -1.04 -17.73
C GLU A 57 1.22 -2.01 -17.76
N ILE A 58 2.44 -1.54 -17.47
CA ILE A 58 3.63 -2.38 -17.45
C ILE A 58 3.58 -3.41 -16.30
N ILE A 59 3.13 -2.99 -15.12
CA ILE A 59 3.24 -3.80 -13.89
C ILE A 59 1.98 -4.65 -13.62
N SER A 60 0.83 -4.29 -14.19
CA SER A 60 -0.44 -5.00 -13.98
C SER A 60 -0.40 -6.51 -14.20
N PRO A 61 0.27 -7.04 -15.24
CA PRO A 61 0.32 -8.49 -15.49
C PRO A 61 0.94 -9.28 -14.31
N ASP A 62 1.98 -8.74 -13.69
CA ASP A 62 2.71 -9.40 -12.60
C ASP A 62 2.12 -9.10 -11.21
N LEU A 63 1.35 -8.01 -11.09
CA LEU A 63 0.81 -7.54 -9.82
C LEU A 63 -0.64 -7.97 -9.57
N ALA A 64 -1.32 -8.55 -10.57
CA ALA A 64 -2.69 -9.02 -10.48
C ALA A 64 -2.89 -9.91 -9.24
N PRO A 65 -3.96 -9.70 -8.46
CA PRO A 65 -4.18 -10.47 -7.25
C PRO A 65 -4.51 -11.92 -7.60
N VAL A 66 -3.67 -12.85 -7.11
CA VAL A 66 -3.86 -14.31 -7.21
C VAL A 66 -5.15 -14.80 -6.52
N SER A 67 -5.83 -13.94 -5.74
CA SER A 67 -6.96 -14.33 -4.92
C SER A 67 -8.23 -13.53 -5.25
N ASN A 68 -9.31 -14.25 -5.59
CA ASN A 68 -10.69 -13.76 -5.77
C ASN A 68 -11.36 -13.29 -4.46
N ARG A 69 -10.59 -12.76 -3.50
CA ARG A 69 -11.15 -12.22 -2.27
C ARG A 69 -11.87 -10.91 -2.57
N LYS A 70 -13.14 -10.83 -2.16
CA LYS A 70 -13.89 -9.57 -2.08
C LYS A 70 -13.03 -8.54 -1.33
N CYS A 71 -12.90 -7.33 -1.89
CA CYS A 71 -12.12 -6.21 -1.34
C CYS A 71 -10.58 -6.32 -1.45
N THR A 72 -10.05 -6.95 -2.51
CA THR A 72 -8.60 -6.85 -2.81
C THR A 72 -8.25 -5.46 -3.37
N LEU A 73 -7.03 -4.96 -3.13
CA LEU A 73 -6.57 -3.70 -3.71
C LEU A 73 -6.34 -3.87 -5.22
N SER A 74 -6.83 -2.94 -6.03
CA SER A 74 -6.48 -2.89 -7.45
C SER A 74 -4.99 -2.60 -7.63
N VAL A 75 -4.44 -2.88 -8.81
CA VAL A 75 -3.03 -2.56 -9.12
C VAL A 75 -2.80 -1.04 -9.01
N LEU A 76 -3.76 -0.25 -9.48
CA LEU A 76 -3.70 1.21 -9.42
C LEU A 76 -3.74 1.72 -7.97
N GLU A 77 -4.58 1.15 -7.11
CA GLU A 77 -4.59 1.49 -5.67
C GLU A 77 -3.27 1.15 -4.99
N GLN A 78 -2.65 0.02 -5.37
CA GLN A 78 -1.33 -0.37 -4.87
C GLN A 78 -0.23 0.61 -5.31
N LEU A 79 -0.32 1.13 -6.54
CA LEU A 79 0.57 2.17 -7.04
C LEU A 79 0.37 3.48 -6.28
N PHE A 80 -0.86 3.92 -6.03
CA PHE A 80 -1.11 5.14 -5.25
C PHE A 80 -0.48 5.07 -3.85
N ILE A 81 -0.65 3.94 -3.15
CA ILE A 81 -0.02 3.73 -1.84
C ILE A 81 1.50 3.86 -1.93
N THR A 82 2.10 3.21 -2.94
CA THR A 82 3.55 3.14 -3.10
C THR A 82 4.15 4.49 -3.49
N LEU A 83 3.56 5.14 -4.49
CA LEU A 83 4.01 6.46 -4.96
C LEU A 83 3.83 7.52 -3.88
N ARG A 84 2.74 7.48 -3.11
CA ARG A 84 2.55 8.38 -1.98
C ARG A 84 3.66 8.22 -0.94
N PHE A 85 4.04 6.98 -0.63
CA PHE A 85 5.15 6.68 0.27
C PHE A 85 6.49 7.21 -0.27
N TYR A 86 6.80 7.00 -1.56
CA TYR A 86 8.03 7.51 -2.17
C TYR A 86 8.10 9.03 -2.22
N ALA A 87 6.98 9.69 -2.53
CA ALA A 87 6.92 11.15 -2.67
C ALA A 87 7.09 11.87 -1.33
N THR A 88 6.61 11.26 -0.24
CA THR A 88 6.57 11.89 1.09
C THR A 88 7.68 11.41 2.02
N GLY A 89 8.16 10.18 1.87
CA GLY A 89 9.12 9.56 2.78
C GLY A 89 8.60 9.42 4.23
N THR A 90 7.29 9.47 4.44
CA THR A 90 6.66 9.51 5.76
C THR A 90 6.37 8.11 6.34
N PHE A 91 5.87 8.06 7.57
CA PHE A 91 5.47 6.83 8.22
C PHE A 91 4.32 6.12 7.49
N GLN A 92 4.38 4.80 7.41
CA GLN A 92 3.37 3.97 6.73
C GLN A 92 1.97 4.08 7.35
N ILE A 93 1.87 4.48 8.62
CA ILE A 93 0.57 4.75 9.27
C ILE A 93 -0.11 5.94 8.60
N VAL A 94 0.61 7.04 8.38
CA VAL A 94 0.09 8.26 7.75
C VAL A 94 -0.36 7.98 6.32
N VAL A 95 0.44 7.23 5.54
CA VAL A 95 0.05 6.81 4.18
C VAL A 95 -1.18 5.90 4.20
N GLY A 96 -1.28 5.04 5.22
CA GLY A 96 -2.43 4.18 5.43
C GLY A 96 -3.70 4.98 5.69
N ASP A 97 -3.63 6.01 6.53
CA ASP A 97 -4.75 6.88 6.85
C ASP A 97 -5.21 7.73 5.64
N ASP A 98 -4.28 8.16 4.77
CA ASP A 98 -4.61 8.89 3.54
C ASP A 98 -5.53 8.08 2.61
N ILE A 99 -5.30 6.76 2.49
CA ILE A 99 -5.96 5.85 1.53
C ILE A 99 -6.95 4.89 2.22
N ASN A 100 -7.13 5.03 3.54
CA ASN A 100 -7.97 4.17 4.38
C ASN A 100 -7.55 2.68 4.41
N VAL A 101 -6.26 2.40 4.50
CA VAL A 101 -5.69 1.05 4.64
C VAL A 101 -4.84 0.93 5.90
N HIS A 102 -4.74 -0.28 6.46
CA HIS A 102 -3.88 -0.50 7.62
C HIS A 102 -2.38 -0.44 7.24
N LYS A 103 -1.53 0.00 8.18
CA LYS A 103 -0.07 0.13 7.96
C LYS A 103 0.59 -1.15 7.43
N THR A 104 0.13 -2.33 7.87
CA THR A 104 0.68 -3.62 7.41
C THR A 104 0.36 -3.88 5.94
N THR A 105 -0.77 -3.38 5.46
CA THR A 105 -1.12 -3.41 4.04
C THR A 105 -0.17 -2.51 3.26
N VAL A 106 0.08 -1.28 3.73
CA VAL A 106 1.04 -0.36 3.11
C VAL A 106 2.41 -1.01 2.98
N SER A 107 2.94 -1.59 4.06
CA SER A 107 4.23 -2.29 4.05
C SER A 107 4.32 -3.36 2.95
N ARG A 108 3.32 -4.25 2.90
CA ARG A 108 3.27 -5.36 1.92
C ARG A 108 3.16 -4.85 0.49
N VAL A 109 2.33 -3.83 0.28
CA VAL A 109 2.09 -3.22 -1.04
C VAL A 109 3.36 -2.53 -1.54
N VAL A 110 3.97 -1.68 -0.72
CA VAL A 110 5.22 -0.99 -1.06
C VAL A 110 6.29 -2.00 -1.44
N PHE A 111 6.48 -3.05 -0.65
CA PHE A 111 7.46 -4.10 -0.96
C PHE A 111 7.15 -4.79 -2.30
N LYS A 112 5.89 -5.19 -2.53
CA LYS A 112 5.47 -5.89 -3.75
C LYS A 112 5.71 -5.02 -4.99
N VAL A 113 5.22 -3.78 -4.97
CA VAL A 113 5.37 -2.84 -6.09
C VAL A 113 6.84 -2.50 -6.33
N SER A 114 7.61 -2.24 -5.27
CA SER A 114 9.06 -1.98 -5.37
C SER A 114 9.79 -3.12 -6.08
N LYS A 115 9.43 -4.37 -5.74
CA LYS A 115 10.04 -5.55 -6.34
C LYS A 115 9.75 -5.65 -7.83
N GLU A 116 8.51 -5.38 -8.25
CA GLU A 116 8.15 -5.40 -9.66
C GLU A 116 8.82 -4.27 -10.45
N ILE A 117 8.87 -3.05 -9.89
CA ILE A 117 9.62 -1.94 -10.50
C ILE A 117 11.10 -2.30 -10.64
N ALA A 118 11.71 -2.92 -9.62
CA ALA A 118 13.12 -3.29 -9.66
C ALA A 118 13.46 -4.31 -10.76
N LYS A 119 12.52 -5.17 -11.17
CA LYS A 119 12.73 -6.08 -12.31
C LYS A 119 12.91 -5.32 -13.62
N LEU A 120 12.26 -4.16 -13.75
CA LEU A 120 12.36 -3.29 -14.92
C LEU A 120 13.69 -2.52 -14.98
N ALA A 121 14.47 -2.50 -13.90
CA ALA A 121 15.71 -1.72 -13.81
C ALA A 121 16.66 -1.97 -14.99
N ARG A 122 16.79 -3.22 -15.47
CA ARG A 122 17.67 -3.55 -16.60
C ARG A 122 17.24 -2.92 -17.92
N ASN A 123 15.95 -2.60 -18.07
CA ASN A 123 15.42 -2.02 -19.30
C ASN A 123 15.52 -0.49 -19.32
N TYR A 124 15.53 0.14 -18.14
CA TYR A 124 15.45 1.61 -18.01
C TYR A 124 16.69 2.25 -17.40
N ILE A 125 17.52 1.52 -16.67
CA ILE A 125 18.73 2.03 -16.02
C ILE A 125 19.95 1.54 -16.79
N ALA A 126 20.58 2.44 -17.52
CA ALA A 126 21.92 2.24 -18.08
C ALA A 126 22.95 2.83 -17.11
N MET A 127 23.91 2.01 -16.69
CA MET A 127 25.02 2.51 -15.88
C MET A 127 26.03 3.20 -16.81
N PRO A 128 26.57 4.38 -16.41
CA PRO A 128 27.53 5.09 -17.22
C PRO A 128 28.77 4.21 -17.44
N THR A 129 29.23 4.16 -18.67
CA THR A 129 30.48 3.49 -19.02
C THR A 129 31.68 4.32 -18.56
N SER A 130 32.84 3.68 -18.39
CA SER A 130 34.06 4.36 -17.91
C SER A 130 34.51 5.56 -18.77
N ARG A 131 33.96 5.70 -19.99
CA ARG A 131 34.20 6.82 -20.89
C ARG A 131 33.31 8.03 -20.57
N GLU A 132 32.04 7.80 -20.24
CA GLU A 132 31.08 8.86 -19.88
C GLU A 132 31.35 9.48 -18.51
N LEU A 133 32.05 8.75 -17.62
CA LEU A 133 32.48 9.26 -16.30
C LEU A 133 33.67 10.23 -16.36
N ARG A 134 34.30 10.42 -17.52
CA ARG A 134 35.52 11.23 -17.70
C ARG A 134 35.28 12.54 -18.45
N GLU A 135 34.05 12.79 -18.91
CA GLU A 135 33.60 14.06 -19.48
C GLU A 135 32.93 14.92 -18.39
#